data_AF-A0A8D8WD21-F1
#
_entry.id   AF-A0A8D8WD21-F1
#
_cell.length_a   1.000
_cell.length_b   1.000
_cell.length_c   1.000
_cell.angle_alpha   90.00
_cell.angle_beta   90.00
_cell.angle_gamma   90.00
#
_symmetry.space_group_name_H-M   'P 1'
#
loop_
_entity.id
_entity.type
_entity.pdbx_description
1 polymer ?
#
loop_
_entity_poly.entity_id
_entity_poly.type
_entity_poly.pdbx_seq_one_letter_code
_entity_poly.pdbx_strand_id
1 'polypeptide(L)'
;FAKAGEMIDEQFQTMIRRVQKEPRNTEHLVALGDYIKYIKGKLLDDMREKILADTKIAHQLMSITDLSPEHYKAVTDSVLWLEKIQPILKKAETMFETFQTDMEKKCQNAADKLRMDLNAFTPNLKNLFELSDFGNIVAYNKFIKTFLRQINKFNEDMEWINKEEALFKWPQSTYPELV
;
A
#
# COMPACT_ATOMS: atom_id res chain seq x y z
N PHE A 1 38.63 -4.88 0.57
CA PHE A 1 37.82 -4.47 -0.59
C PHE A 1 36.68 -5.45 -0.89
N ALA A 2 36.89 -6.77 -0.80
CA ALA A 2 35.82 -7.75 -1.07
C ALA A 2 34.59 -7.56 -0.17
N LYS A 3 34.80 -7.36 1.13
CA LYS A 3 33.73 -7.06 2.11
C LYS A 3 32.87 -5.84 1.76
N ALA A 4 33.43 -4.82 1.11
CA ALA A 4 32.68 -3.61 0.77
C ALA A 4 31.66 -3.88 -0.36
N GLY A 5 32.06 -4.63 -1.38
CA GLY A 5 31.14 -5.07 -2.45
C GLY A 5 30.09 -6.06 -1.97
N GLU A 6 30.45 -6.98 -1.06
CA GLU A 6 29.48 -7.89 -0.42
C GLU A 6 28.42 -7.14 0.39
N MET A 7 28.80 -6.08 1.12
CA MET A 7 27.85 -5.23 1.84
C MET A 7 26.90 -4.48 0.90
N ILE A 8 27.39 -4.05 -0.27
CA ILE A 8 26.54 -3.39 -1.28
C ILE A 8 25.51 -4.38 -1.84
N ASP A 9 25.93 -5.60 -2.17
CA ASP A 9 25.02 -6.66 -2.64
C ASP A 9 23.94 -6.95 -1.60
N GLU A 10 24.31 -7.13 -0.33
CA GLU A 10 23.36 -7.41 0.76
C GLU A 10 22.36 -6.27 0.96
N GLN A 11 22.81 -5.01 0.85
CA GLN A 11 21.93 -3.85 0.94
C GLN A 11 20.91 -3.83 -0.21
N PHE A 12 21.34 -4.06 -1.46
CA PHE A 12 20.42 -4.13 -2.60
C PHE A 12 19.44 -5.29 -2.48
N GLN A 13 19.90 -6.47 -2.06
CA GLN A 13 19.02 -7.61 -1.83
C GLN A 13 17.99 -7.33 -0.73
N THR A 14 18.38 -6.67 0.35
CA THR A 14 17.46 -6.29 1.43
C THR A 14 16.39 -5.31 0.95
N MET A 15 16.78 -4.33 0.12
CA MET A 15 15.82 -3.40 -0.49
C MET A 15 14.82 -4.14 -1.37
N ILE A 16 15.31 -5.03 -2.24
CA ILE A 16 14.46 -5.77 -3.16
C ILE A 16 13.51 -6.70 -2.41
N ARG A 17 13.99 -7.40 -1.37
CA ARG A 17 13.13 -8.24 -0.52
C ARG A 17 12.01 -7.44 0.14
N ARG A 18 12.31 -6.22 0.57
CA ARG A 18 11.30 -5.33 1.18
C ARG A 18 10.30 -4.82 0.15
N VAL A 19 10.75 -4.51 -1.06
CA VAL A 19 9.93 -3.99 -2.16
C VAL A 19 9.04 -5.08 -2.78
N GLN A 20 9.54 -6.32 -2.87
CA GLN A 20 8.79 -7.47 -3.41
C GLN A 20 7.85 -8.11 -2.38
N LYS A 21 7.88 -7.66 -1.12
CA LYS A 21 6.99 -8.22 -0.09
C LYS A 21 5.58 -7.71 -0.32
N GLU A 22 4.66 -8.63 -0.61
CA GLU A 22 3.25 -8.28 -0.76
C GLU A 22 2.71 -7.59 0.50
N PRO A 23 2.05 -6.42 0.33
CA PRO A 23 1.45 -5.71 1.46
C PRO A 23 0.24 -6.50 1.97
N ARG A 24 0.22 -6.76 3.28
CA ARG A 24 -0.88 -7.49 3.93
C ARG A 24 -2.10 -6.60 4.18
N ASN A 25 -1.85 -5.32 4.50
CA ASN A 25 -2.87 -4.34 4.88
C ASN A 25 -2.60 -3.01 4.15
N THR A 26 -3.60 -2.14 4.10
CA THR A 26 -3.50 -0.79 3.51
C THR A 26 -2.40 0.05 4.14
N GLU A 27 -2.22 0.02 5.47
CA GLU A 27 -1.11 0.71 6.15
C GLU A 27 0.27 0.25 5.65
N HIS A 28 0.41 -1.06 5.41
CA HIS A 28 1.65 -1.61 4.87
C HIS A 28 1.88 -1.20 3.41
N LEU A 29 0.80 -1.06 2.63
CA LEU A 29 0.88 -0.55 1.27
C LEU A 29 1.35 0.91 1.28
N VAL A 30 0.73 1.79 2.07
CA VAL A 30 1.12 3.21 2.14
C VAL A 30 2.60 3.34 2.53
N ALA A 31 3.04 2.59 3.55
CA ALA A 31 4.44 2.56 3.97
C ALA A 31 5.38 2.02 2.87
N LEU A 32 4.92 1.06 2.05
CA LEU A 32 5.66 0.56 0.89
C LEU A 32 5.80 1.62 -0.19
N GLY A 33 4.72 2.37 -0.47
CA GLY A 33 4.73 3.48 -1.43
C GLY A 33 5.71 4.59 -1.04
N ASP A 34 5.70 4.99 0.22
CA ASP A 34 6.66 5.97 0.76
C ASP A 34 8.10 5.47 0.70
N TYR A 35 8.29 4.17 0.94
CA TYR A 35 9.60 3.53 0.83
C TYR A 35 10.11 3.49 -0.62
N ILE A 36 9.26 3.18 -1.60
CA ILE A 36 9.62 3.21 -3.03
C ILE A 36 10.01 4.63 -3.46
N LYS A 37 9.26 5.66 -3.01
CA LYS A 37 9.62 7.06 -3.24
C LYS A 37 10.97 7.41 -2.63
N TYR A 38 11.22 6.98 -1.39
CA TYR A 38 12.51 7.19 -0.71
C TYR A 38 13.67 6.52 -1.46
N ILE A 39 13.46 5.29 -1.96
CA ILE A 39 14.48 4.58 -2.74
C ILE A 39 14.85 5.39 -3.98
N LYS A 40 13.86 5.83 -4.74
CA LYS A 40 14.07 6.58 -5.98
C LYS A 40 14.66 7.98 -5.78
N GLY A 41 14.25 8.67 -4.72
CA GLY A 41 14.62 10.06 -4.52
C GLY A 41 15.96 10.29 -3.81
N LYS A 42 16.48 9.29 -3.10
CA LYS A 42 17.70 9.46 -2.29
C LYS A 42 18.58 8.22 -2.28
N LEU A 43 18.02 7.07 -1.93
CA LEU A 43 18.82 5.88 -1.64
C LEU A 43 19.57 5.34 -2.87
N LEU A 44 18.96 5.38 -4.06
CA LEU A 44 19.61 4.96 -5.30
C LEU A 44 20.79 5.85 -5.68
N ASP A 45 20.65 7.17 -5.47
CA ASP A 45 21.72 8.11 -5.79
C ASP A 45 22.87 7.96 -4.80
N ASP A 46 22.58 7.85 -3.49
CA ASP A 46 23.57 7.55 -2.45
C ASP A 46 24.33 6.24 -2.75
N MET A 47 23.61 5.19 -3.19
CA MET A 47 24.22 3.92 -3.56
C MET A 47 25.05 3.99 -4.84
N ARG A 48 24.59 4.77 -5.84
CA ARG A 48 25.35 5.00 -7.07
C ARG A 48 26.66 5.70 -6.79
N GLU A 49 26.64 6.75 -5.97
CA GLU A 49 27.85 7.47 -5.55
C GLU A 49 28.83 6.53 -4.82
N LYS A 50 28.32 5.70 -3.92
CA LYS A 50 29.13 4.71 -3.21
C LYS A 50 29.79 3.69 -4.15
N ILE A 51 29.05 3.14 -5.10
CA ILE A 51 29.59 2.18 -6.09
C ILE A 51 30.68 2.84 -6.95
N LEU A 52 30.47 4.09 -7.38
CA LEU A 52 31.46 4.84 -8.17
C LEU A 52 32.72 5.13 -7.36
N ALA A 53 32.58 5.50 -6.09
CA ALA A 53 33.71 5.71 -5.18
C ALA A 53 34.51 4.42 -4.97
N ASP A 54 33.83 3.30 -4.70
CA ASP A 54 34.47 2.00 -4.49
C ASP A 54 35.18 1.51 -5.75
N THR A 55 34.59 1.74 -6.93
CA THR A 55 35.20 1.41 -8.23
C THR A 55 36.44 2.26 -8.49
N LYS A 56 36.40 3.56 -8.15
CA LYS A 56 37.57 4.44 -8.28
C LYS A 56 38.73 3.98 -7.39
N ILE A 57 38.44 3.60 -6.15
CA ILE A 57 39.46 3.08 -5.22
C ILE A 57 40.02 1.75 -5.73
N ALA A 58 39.15 0.85 -6.22
CA ALA A 58 39.59 -0.41 -6.82
C ALA A 58 40.53 -0.18 -8.02
N HIS A 59 40.21 0.78 -8.89
CA HIS A 59 41.05 1.13 -10.03
C HIS A 59 42.41 1.69 -9.61
N GLN A 60 42.46 2.51 -8.55
CA GLN A 60 43.71 3.01 -7.98
C GLN A 60 44.54 1.90 -7.33
N LEU A 61 43.92 0.89 -6.75
CA LEU A 61 44.64 -0.23 -6.16
C LEU A 61 45.21 -1.15 -7.24
N MET A 62 44.50 -1.35 -8.35
CA MET A 62 44.99 -2.13 -9.49
C MET A 62 46.29 -1.57 -10.09
N SER A 63 46.55 -0.26 -9.97
CA SER A 63 47.82 0.32 -10.46
C SER A 63 49.00 0.10 -9.51
N ILE A 64 48.75 -0.38 -8.29
CA ILE A 64 49.76 -0.54 -7.22
C ILE A 64 49.92 -2.01 -6.83
N THR A 65 48.88 -2.83 -6.95
CA THR A 65 48.87 -4.24 -6.52
C THR A 65 47.99 -5.08 -7.45
N ASP A 66 48.33 -6.36 -7.57
CA ASP A 66 47.44 -7.35 -8.18
C ASP A 66 46.27 -7.65 -7.23
N LEU A 67 45.05 -7.46 -7.72
CA LEU A 67 43.83 -7.81 -6.99
C LEU A 67 43.47 -9.28 -7.22
N SER A 68 42.96 -9.94 -6.17
CA SER A 68 42.43 -11.31 -6.30
C SER A 68 41.15 -11.34 -7.16
N PRO A 69 40.84 -12.49 -7.82
CA PRO A 69 39.60 -12.66 -8.59
C PRO A 69 38.32 -12.35 -7.81
N GLU A 70 38.30 -12.58 -6.50
CA GLU A 70 37.19 -12.27 -5.60
C GLU A 70 36.92 -10.76 -5.52
N HIS A 71 37.98 -9.94 -5.52
CA HIS A 71 37.87 -8.48 -5.55
C HIS A 71 37.26 -7.98 -6.85
N TYR A 72 37.67 -8.53 -8.00
CA TYR A 72 37.10 -8.20 -9.30
C TYR A 72 35.62 -8.54 -9.39
N LYS A 73 35.26 -9.73 -8.89
CA LYS A 73 33.87 -10.17 -8.86
C LYS A 73 33.00 -9.22 -8.03
N ALA A 74 33.46 -8.86 -6.83
CA ALA A 74 32.71 -7.96 -5.93
C ALA A 74 32.46 -6.57 -6.55
N VAL A 75 33.46 -5.98 -7.22
CA VAL A 75 33.30 -4.69 -7.91
C VAL A 75 32.37 -4.81 -9.12
N THR A 76 32.53 -5.87 -9.91
CA THR A 76 31.71 -6.12 -11.10
C THR A 76 30.24 -6.33 -10.73
N ASP A 77 29.97 -7.14 -9.71
CA ASP A 77 28.61 -7.39 -9.22
C ASP A 77 27.97 -6.10 -8.68
N SER A 78 28.75 -5.26 -7.97
CA SER A 78 28.29 -3.97 -7.46
C SER A 78 27.92 -2.99 -8.58
N VAL A 79 28.70 -2.94 -9.67
CA VAL A 79 28.38 -2.11 -10.84
C VAL A 79 27.14 -2.65 -11.57
N LEU A 80 27.04 -3.97 -11.71
CA LEU A 80 25.91 -4.62 -12.38
C LEU A 80 24.57 -4.37 -11.67
N TRP A 81 24.58 -4.09 -10.36
CA TRP A 81 23.38 -3.68 -9.62
C TRP A 81 22.77 -2.38 -10.14
N LEU A 82 23.57 -1.44 -10.66
CA LEU A 82 23.08 -0.17 -11.21
C LEU A 82 22.14 -0.38 -12.40
N GLU A 83 22.40 -1.41 -13.21
CA GLU A 83 21.54 -1.78 -14.33
C GLU A 83 20.38 -2.66 -13.88
N LYS A 84 20.65 -3.64 -13.01
CA LYS A 84 19.63 -4.61 -12.56
C LYS A 84 18.51 -3.99 -11.73
N ILE A 85 18.79 -2.92 -10.98
CA ILE A 85 17.78 -2.37 -10.06
C ILE A 85 16.65 -1.62 -10.77
N GLN A 86 16.92 -0.98 -11.91
CA GLN A 86 15.94 -0.21 -12.66
C GLN A 86 14.70 -1.04 -13.07
N PRO A 87 14.83 -2.20 -13.74
CA PRO A 87 13.66 -3.01 -14.11
C PRO A 87 12.94 -3.58 -12.89
N ILE A 88 13.66 -3.89 -11.79
CA ILE A 88 13.07 -4.43 -10.56
C ILE A 88 12.18 -3.37 -9.89
N LEU A 89 12.68 -2.14 -9.78
CA LEU A 89 11.91 -1.03 -9.23
C LEU A 89 10.71 -0.70 -10.11
N LYS A 90 10.87 -0.67 -11.42
CA LYS A 90 9.75 -0.42 -12.34
C LYS A 90 8.66 -1.48 -12.18
N LYS A 91 9.02 -2.76 -12.06
CA LYS A 91 8.05 -3.84 -11.82
C LYS A 91 7.33 -3.66 -10.47
N ALA A 92 8.06 -3.26 -9.43
CA ALA A 92 7.47 -3.02 -8.13
C ALA A 92 6.51 -1.83 -8.11
N GLU A 93 6.82 -0.78 -8.86
CA GLU A 93 5.91 0.36 -9.03
C GLU A 93 4.63 -0.04 -9.73
N THR A 94 4.73 -0.76 -10.84
CA THR A 94 3.54 -1.25 -11.54
C THR A 94 2.67 -2.12 -10.62
N MET A 95 3.29 -2.97 -9.79
CA MET A 95 2.57 -3.76 -8.80
C MET A 95 1.88 -2.87 -7.75
N PHE A 96 2.59 -1.85 -7.25
CA PHE A 96 2.06 -0.88 -6.30
C PHE A 96 0.88 -0.08 -6.87
N GLU A 97 1.02 0.45 -8.09
CA GLU A 97 -0.02 1.21 -8.80
C GLU A 97 -1.27 0.34 -9.06
N THR A 98 -1.06 -0.93 -9.46
CA THR A 98 -2.16 -1.88 -9.67
C THR A 98 -2.93 -2.11 -8.38
N PHE A 99 -2.22 -2.36 -7.28
CA PHE A 99 -2.85 -2.60 -5.98
C PHE A 99 -3.56 -1.35 -5.46
N GLN A 100 -2.97 -0.17 -5.64
CA GLN A 100 -3.60 1.11 -5.29
C GLN A 100 -4.91 1.30 -6.07
N THR A 101 -4.89 1.05 -7.37
CA THR A 101 -6.07 1.14 -8.25
C THR A 101 -7.17 0.15 -7.83
N ASP A 102 -6.80 -1.07 -7.48
CA ASP A 102 -7.76 -2.08 -7.01
C ASP A 102 -8.38 -1.71 -5.66
N MET A 103 -7.60 -1.11 -4.75
CA MET A 103 -8.12 -0.60 -3.49
C MET A 103 -9.05 0.60 -3.69
N GLU A 104 -8.72 1.51 -4.61
CA GLU A 104 -9.58 2.64 -4.96
C GLU A 104 -10.93 2.16 -5.50
N LYS A 105 -10.91 1.19 -6.42
CA LYS A 105 -12.15 0.56 -6.93
C LYS A 105 -12.96 -0.12 -5.83
N LYS A 106 -12.31 -0.81 -4.89
CA LYS A 106 -13.01 -1.45 -3.75
C LYS A 106 -13.69 -0.41 -2.86
N CYS A 107 -12.99 0.67 -2.55
CA CYS A 107 -13.52 1.77 -1.75
C CYS A 107 -14.73 2.43 -2.45
N GLN A 108 -14.58 2.75 -3.73
CA GLN A 108 -15.66 3.34 -4.55
C GLN A 108 -16.88 2.41 -4.62
N ASN A 109 -16.68 1.13 -4.91
CA ASN A 109 -17.77 0.15 -4.96
C ASN A 109 -18.47 -0.01 -3.61
N ALA A 110 -17.72 0.02 -2.50
CA ALA A 110 -18.30 -0.04 -1.16
C ALA A 110 -19.13 1.22 -0.86
N ALA A 111 -18.64 2.40 -1.24
CA ALA A 111 -19.37 3.66 -1.09
C ALA A 111 -20.65 3.70 -1.92
N ASP A 112 -20.60 3.27 -3.19
CA ASP A 112 -21.76 3.20 -4.08
C ASP A 112 -22.79 2.20 -3.57
N LYS A 113 -22.34 1.03 -3.09
CA LYS A 113 -23.21 0.03 -2.48
C LYS A 113 -23.89 0.58 -1.22
N LEU A 114 -23.13 1.21 -0.32
CA LEU A 114 -23.69 1.83 0.88
C LEU A 114 -24.74 2.88 0.52
N ARG A 115 -24.49 3.71 -0.50
CA ARG A 115 -25.45 4.70 -0.98
C ARG A 115 -26.72 4.06 -1.59
N MET A 116 -26.58 2.98 -2.35
CA MET A 116 -27.73 2.23 -2.88
C MET A 116 -28.55 1.59 -1.76
N ASP A 117 -27.87 0.98 -0.79
CA ASP A 117 -28.52 0.33 0.35
C ASP A 117 -29.24 1.37 1.23
N LEU A 118 -28.64 2.55 1.47
CA LEU A 118 -29.29 3.67 2.15
C LEU A 118 -30.53 4.19 1.41
N ASN A 119 -30.42 4.44 0.10
CA ASN A 119 -31.56 4.87 -0.72
C ASN A 119 -32.72 3.86 -0.71
N ALA A 120 -32.42 2.56 -0.66
CA ALA A 120 -33.44 1.51 -0.54
C ALA A 120 -34.02 1.40 0.89
N PHE A 121 -33.23 1.75 1.89
CA PHE A 121 -33.59 1.69 3.30
C PHE A 121 -34.45 2.88 3.76
N THR A 122 -34.18 4.08 3.25
CA THR A 122 -34.86 5.34 3.63
C THR A 122 -36.39 5.29 3.45
N PRO A 123 -36.96 4.78 2.33
CA PRO A 123 -38.40 4.61 2.19
C PRO A 123 -38.99 3.58 3.16
N ASN A 124 -38.24 2.51 3.46
CA ASN A 124 -38.67 1.45 4.37
C ASN A 124 -38.72 1.92 5.83
N LEU A 125 -37.82 2.81 6.23
CA LEU A 125 -37.90 3.51 7.52
C LEU A 125 -39.14 4.42 7.59
N LYS A 126 -39.42 5.20 6.54
CA LYS A 126 -40.59 6.08 6.50
C LYS A 126 -41.90 5.29 6.64
N ASN A 127 -42.02 4.17 5.93
CA ASN A 127 -43.15 3.25 6.05
C ASN A 127 -43.29 2.65 7.46
N LEU A 128 -42.18 2.42 8.17
CA LEU A 128 -42.18 1.94 9.56
C LEU A 128 -42.72 3.00 10.54
N PHE A 129 -42.38 4.28 10.34
CA PHE A 129 -42.90 5.40 11.15
C PHE A 129 -44.39 5.67 10.89
N GLU A 130 -44.90 5.34 9.71
CA GLU A 130 -46.31 5.50 9.33
C GLU A 130 -47.22 4.35 9.85
N LEU A 131 -46.64 3.27 10.40
CA LEU A 131 -47.39 2.16 11.01
C LEU A 131 -47.89 2.53 12.42
N SER A 132 -49.05 3.16 12.49
CA SER A 132 -49.74 3.53 13.74
C SER A 132 -50.62 2.42 14.35
N ASP A 133 -50.60 1.20 13.79
CA ASP A 133 -51.51 0.12 14.20
C ASP A 133 -50.87 -0.78 15.28
N PHE A 134 -51.33 -0.61 16.53
CA PHE A 134 -50.84 -1.28 17.74
C PHE A 134 -51.16 -2.78 17.82
N GLY A 135 -51.84 -3.38 16.84
CA GLY A 135 -52.30 -4.76 16.89
C GLY A 135 -51.21 -5.86 16.92
N ASN A 136 -49.95 -5.54 16.59
CA ASN A 136 -48.91 -6.57 16.45
C ASN A 136 -47.50 -6.15 16.94
N ILE A 137 -47.43 -5.57 18.15
CA ILE A 137 -46.21 -5.07 18.83
C ILE A 137 -45.02 -6.04 18.76
N VAL A 138 -45.26 -7.36 18.83
CA VAL A 138 -44.21 -8.38 18.79
C VAL A 138 -43.57 -8.49 17.39
N ALA A 139 -44.36 -8.39 16.32
CA ALA A 139 -43.86 -8.37 14.94
C ALA A 139 -43.06 -7.10 14.65
N TYR A 140 -43.51 -5.95 15.17
CA TYR A 140 -42.77 -4.68 15.05
C TYR A 140 -41.42 -4.72 15.77
N ASN A 141 -41.35 -5.32 16.96
CA ASN A 141 -40.09 -5.44 17.70
C ASN A 141 -39.03 -6.28 16.95
N LYS A 142 -39.46 -7.35 16.25
CA LYS A 142 -38.58 -8.15 15.38
C LYS A 142 -38.12 -7.35 14.16
N PHE A 143 -39.00 -6.55 13.57
CA PHE A 143 -38.65 -5.66 12.46
C PHE A 143 -37.63 -4.60 12.90
N ILE A 144 -37.91 -3.85 13.97
CA ILE A 144 -37.00 -2.83 14.53
C ILE A 144 -35.61 -3.40 14.82
N LYS A 145 -35.51 -4.60 15.42
CA LYS A 145 -34.22 -5.26 15.65
C LYS A 145 -33.46 -5.58 14.35
N THR A 146 -34.17 -5.89 13.27
CA THR A 146 -33.56 -6.15 11.97
C THR A 146 -33.06 -4.85 11.34
N PHE A 147 -33.84 -3.77 11.43
CA PHE A 147 -33.44 -2.42 11.01
C PHE A 147 -32.21 -1.92 11.78
N LEU A 148 -32.16 -2.09 13.11
CA LEU A 148 -31.01 -1.73 13.93
C LEU A 148 -29.74 -2.49 13.55
N ARG A 149 -29.85 -3.79 13.20
CA ARG A 149 -28.70 -4.56 12.71
C ARG A 149 -28.19 -4.06 11.36
N GLN A 150 -29.09 -3.65 10.47
CA GLN A 150 -28.70 -3.06 9.18
C GLN A 150 -28.02 -1.70 9.37
N ILE A 151 -28.53 -0.84 10.27
CA ILE A 151 -27.90 0.44 10.61
C ILE A 151 -26.50 0.22 11.22
N ASN A 152 -26.35 -0.71 12.15
CA ASN A 152 -25.03 -1.02 12.73
C ASN A 152 -24.05 -1.48 11.65
N LYS A 153 -24.51 -2.30 10.69
CA LYS A 153 -23.68 -2.72 9.57
C LYS A 153 -23.28 -1.55 8.66
N PHE A 154 -24.20 -0.62 8.40
CA PHE A 154 -23.90 0.60 7.64
C PHE A 154 -22.88 1.48 8.36
N ASN A 155 -22.93 1.56 9.70
CA ASN A 155 -21.92 2.27 10.48
C ASN A 155 -20.56 1.56 10.43
N GLU A 156 -20.51 0.23 10.53
CA GLU A 156 -19.27 -0.55 10.38
C GLU A 156 -18.65 -0.37 8.98
N ASP A 157 -19.47 -0.42 7.93
CA ASP A 157 -19.04 -0.22 6.54
C ASP A 157 -18.54 1.23 6.34
N MET A 158 -19.20 2.23 6.95
CA MET A 158 -18.77 3.63 6.91
C MET A 158 -17.43 3.84 7.64
N GLU A 159 -17.28 3.29 8.85
CA GLU A 159 -16.03 3.39 9.62
C GLU A 159 -14.86 2.76 8.86
N TRP A 160 -15.10 1.63 8.18
CA TRP A 160 -14.10 1.01 7.32
C TRP A 160 -13.74 1.92 6.13
N ILE A 161 -14.71 2.45 5.38
CA ILE A 161 -14.48 3.35 4.25
C ILE A 161 -13.70 4.60 4.70
N ASN A 162 -14.12 5.26 5.77
CA ASN A 162 -13.47 6.47 6.29
C ASN A 162 -12.03 6.20 6.74
N LYS A 163 -11.77 5.02 7.32
CA LYS A 163 -10.42 4.61 7.72
C LYS A 163 -9.53 4.40 6.49
N GLU A 164 -10.04 3.72 5.46
CA GLU A 164 -9.30 3.49 4.21
C GLU A 164 -9.06 4.81 3.46
N GLU A 165 -10.06 5.69 3.33
CA GLU A 165 -9.92 7.03 2.72
C GLU A 165 -8.91 7.90 3.47
N ALA A 166 -8.90 7.88 4.81
CA ALA A 166 -7.92 8.59 5.62
C ALA A 166 -6.49 8.07 5.41
N LEU A 167 -6.31 6.75 5.27
CA LEU A 167 -5.00 6.13 5.03
C LEU A 167 -4.44 6.51 3.65
N PHE A 168 -5.28 6.58 2.63
CA PHE A 168 -4.88 7.01 1.29
C PHE A 168 -4.90 8.53 1.07
N LYS A 169 -5.36 9.30 2.07
CA LYS A 169 -5.61 10.76 1.97
C LYS A 169 -6.58 11.12 0.83
N TRP A 170 -7.56 10.25 0.58
CA TRP A 170 -8.66 10.53 -0.34
C TRP A 170 -9.67 11.50 0.32
N PRO A 171 -10.43 12.25 -0.49
CA PRO A 171 -11.51 13.08 0.04
C PRO A 171 -12.52 12.19 0.77
N GLN A 172 -12.78 12.49 2.05
CA GLN A 172 -13.68 11.66 2.85
C GLN A 172 -15.12 11.75 2.36
N SER A 173 -15.72 10.58 2.12
CA SER A 173 -17.11 10.45 1.75
C SER A 173 -18.01 10.79 2.94
N THR A 174 -18.83 11.83 2.80
CA THR A 174 -19.80 12.20 3.84
C THR A 174 -21.14 11.50 3.58
N TYR A 175 -21.72 10.87 4.60
CA TYR A 175 -23.02 10.20 4.53
C TYR A 175 -24.05 10.91 5.43
N PRO A 176 -24.75 11.96 4.93
CA PRO A 176 -25.68 12.76 5.73
C PRO A 176 -26.90 11.98 6.24
N GLU A 177 -27.22 10.84 5.63
CA GLU A 177 -28.40 10.02 5.96
C GLU A 177 -28.20 9.15 7.22
N LEU A 178 -26.98 9.07 7.74
CA LEU A 178 -26.61 8.27 8.92
C LEU A 178 -26.30 9.15 10.15
N VAL A 179 -26.46 10.48 10.05
CA VAL A 179 -26.21 11.48 11.12
C VAL A 179 -27.53 11.99 11.71
#